data_AF-A0A9R1W9F3-F1
#
_entry.id   AF-A0A9R1W9F3-F1
#
_cell.length_a   1.000
_cell.length_b   1.000
_cell.length_c   1.000
_cell.angle_alpha   90.00
_cell.angle_beta   90.00
_cell.angle_gamma   90.00
#
_symmetry.space_group_name_H-M   'P 1'
#
loop_
_entity.id
_entity.type
_entity.pdbx_description
1 polymer ?
#
loop_
_entity_poly.entity_id
_entity_poly.type
_entity_poly.pdbx_seq_one_letter_code
_entity_poly.pdbx_strand_id
1 'polypeptide(L)'
;MDQYKVLEQIGKGAFGAALLVRHKHERKKMELISKMRNPSIVEYKDSWVEKVSRREELRKSLVAKLALRQNSSALQTLDSSIKRNTAQRESLMDELKNVNLSKFLSEAVAAICDAKLKSSDIQVVVQVFSLLHQRYKDFSPTLVQGLMKTFFPGKSLEDVDTDRNLKALKKRSGLKLLLELFFDGVIEDTGIFITIIKDLASLEHLKDRDTAHTNLSLLASFARQARYFIGLSHAGEELVEDFFKGLNITSDQKKVFKKAFHTYHDVAVELLRS
;
A
#
# COMPACT_ATOMS: atom_id res chain seq x y z
N MET A 1 22.06 15.47 22.92
CA MET A 1 21.47 15.92 24.20
C MET A 1 20.07 16.53 24.01
N ASP A 2 19.71 16.98 22.80
CA ASP A 2 18.47 17.75 22.56
C ASP A 2 17.15 16.97 22.59
N GLN A 3 17.13 15.65 22.32
CA GLN A 3 15.89 14.86 22.37
C GLN A 3 15.29 14.73 23.78
N TYR A 4 16.10 14.91 24.83
CA TYR A 4 15.63 14.84 26.23
C TYR A 4 14.93 16.13 26.68
N LYS A 5 15.31 17.28 26.11
CA LYS A 5 14.64 18.56 26.38
C LYS A 5 13.21 18.56 25.85
N VAL A 6 12.96 17.90 24.72
CA VAL A 6 11.62 17.74 24.13
C VAL A 6 10.74 16.84 25.02
N LEU A 7 11.29 15.74 25.56
CA LEU A 7 10.57 14.89 26.51
C LEU A 7 10.33 15.56 27.87
N GLU A 8 11.26 16.40 28.35
CA GLU A 8 11.06 17.22 29.57
C GLU A 8 9.98 18.29 29.40
N GLN A 9 9.84 18.86 28.20
CA GLN A 9 8.77 19.82 27.91
C GLN A 9 7.38 19.17 27.83
N ILE A 10 7.29 17.90 27.41
CA ILE A 10 6.01 17.18 27.23
C ILE A 10 5.40 16.70 28.57
N GLY A 11 6.10 16.78 29.70
CA GLY A 11 5.46 16.37 30.96
C GLY A 11 6.10 16.84 32.25
N LYS A 12 5.63 17.98 32.75
CA LYS A 12 5.60 18.23 34.21
C LYS A 12 4.40 17.47 34.79
N GLY A 13 4.60 16.22 35.16
CA GLY A 13 3.59 15.35 35.77
C GLY A 13 3.99 13.88 35.80
N ALA A 14 3.27 13.07 36.58
CA ALA A 14 3.57 11.64 36.79
C ALA A 14 3.67 10.82 35.48
N PHE A 15 2.93 11.21 34.44
CA PHE A 15 2.95 10.57 33.13
C PHE A 15 4.25 10.83 32.35
N GLY A 16 4.73 12.08 32.34
CA GLY A 16 6.02 12.43 31.72
C GLY A 16 7.21 11.74 32.40
N ALA A 17 7.16 11.67 33.74
CA ALA A 17 8.14 10.94 34.54
C ALA A 17 8.14 9.44 34.20
N ALA A 18 6.97 8.80 34.07
CA ALA A 18 6.85 7.39 33.70
C ALA A 18 7.41 7.11 32.29
N LEU A 19 7.15 8.01 31.32
CA LEU A 19 7.66 7.87 29.95
C LEU A 19 9.19 8.01 29.90
N LEU A 20 9.74 8.98 30.64
CA LEU A 20 11.19 9.19 30.77
C LEU A 20 11.88 8.01 31.47
N VAL A 21 11.29 7.48 32.54
CA VAL A 21 11.80 6.31 33.25
C VAL A 21 11.77 5.08 32.33
N ARG A 22 10.67 4.83 31.61
CA ARG A 22 10.57 3.73 30.65
C ARG A 22 11.60 3.86 29.53
N HIS A 23 11.79 5.05 28.96
CA HIS A 23 12.78 5.29 27.91
C HIS A 23 14.23 5.15 28.42
N LYS A 24 14.53 5.60 29.65
CA LYS A 24 15.84 5.37 30.29
C LYS A 24 16.08 3.89 30.58
N HIS A 25 15.06 3.16 31.02
CA HIS A 25 15.15 1.73 31.30
C HIS A 25 15.36 0.93 30.02
N GLU A 26 14.63 1.25 28.94
CA GLU A 26 14.81 0.66 27.61
C GLU A 26 16.21 0.97 27.04
N ARG A 27 16.72 2.20 27.19
CA ARG A 27 18.11 2.50 26.78
C ARG A 27 19.16 1.72 27.58
N LYS A 28 19.04 1.63 28.90
CA LYS A 28 19.96 0.83 29.73
C LYS A 28 19.90 -0.65 29.37
N LYS A 29 18.69 -1.17 29.10
CA LYS A 29 18.48 -2.53 28.61
C LYS A 29 19.17 -2.74 27.26
N MET A 30 19.07 -1.80 26.33
CA MET A 30 19.75 -1.85 25.03
C MET A 30 21.27 -1.76 25.15
N GLU A 31 21.79 -0.95 26.07
CA GLU A 31 23.24 -0.88 26.33
C GLU A 31 23.78 -2.20 26.90
N LEU A 32 23.04 -2.81 27.82
CA LEU A 32 23.39 -4.11 28.41
C LEU A 32 23.31 -5.24 27.37
N ILE A 33 22.28 -5.22 26.53
CA ILE A 33 22.11 -6.13 25.38
C ILE A 33 23.26 -5.96 24.38
N SER A 34 23.74 -4.75 24.13
CA SER A 34 24.87 -4.50 23.22
C SER A 34 26.20 -5.05 23.74
N LYS A 35 26.35 -5.17 25.06
CA LYS A 35 27.54 -5.72 25.73
C LYS A 35 27.51 -7.25 25.79
N MET A 36 26.35 -7.88 25.60
CA MET A 36 26.20 -9.34 25.59
C MET A 36 26.39 -9.88 24.16
N ARG A 37 27.60 -10.38 23.86
CA ARG A 37 27.95 -10.97 22.56
C ARG A 37 27.46 -12.42 22.47
N ASN A 38 26.13 -12.61 22.37
CA ASN A 38 25.50 -13.91 22.15
C ASN A 38 24.80 -13.90 20.77
N PRO A 39 25.05 -14.87 19.86
CA PRO A 39 24.48 -14.91 18.52
C PRO A 39 22.95 -14.73 18.46
N SER A 40 22.20 -15.35 19.37
CA SER A 40 20.73 -15.24 19.41
C SER A 40 20.24 -13.84 19.82
N ILE A 41 21.07 -13.09 20.55
CA ILE A 41 20.78 -11.70 20.95
C ILE A 41 21.03 -10.74 19.78
N VAL A 42 22.03 -11.04 18.94
CA VAL A 42 22.33 -10.27 17.72
C VAL A 42 21.21 -10.45 16.69
N GLU A 43 20.77 -11.67 16.42
CA GLU A 43 19.63 -11.92 15.51
C GLU A 43 18.33 -11.28 16.02
N TYR A 44 18.08 -11.33 17.33
CA TYR A 44 16.93 -10.65 17.93
C TYR A 44 17.02 -9.13 17.77
N LYS A 45 18.20 -8.55 17.98
CA LYS A 45 18.47 -7.12 17.80
C LYS A 45 18.28 -6.70 16.35
N ASP A 46 18.83 -7.44 15.40
CA ASP A 46 18.74 -7.15 13.97
C ASP A 46 17.28 -7.25 13.47
N SER A 47 16.55 -8.29 13.89
CA SER A 47 15.11 -8.43 13.62
C SER A 47 14.30 -7.27 14.20
N TRP A 48 14.67 -6.78 15.39
CA TRP A 48 13.98 -5.66 16.02
C TRP A 48 14.27 -4.34 15.30
N VAL A 49 15.53 -4.09 14.95
CA VAL A 49 15.96 -2.93 14.15
C VAL A 49 15.24 -2.90 12.81
N GLU A 50 15.13 -4.04 12.11
CA GLU A 50 14.41 -4.14 10.85
C GLU A 50 12.91 -3.81 11.02
N LYS A 51 12.26 -4.34 12.07
CA LYS A 51 10.86 -4.04 12.38
C LYS A 51 10.62 -2.56 12.66
N VAL A 52 11.55 -1.89 13.35
CA VAL A 52 11.49 -0.45 13.63
C VAL A 52 11.72 0.38 12.37
N SER A 53 12.70 0.04 11.54
CA SER A 53 12.93 0.74 10.27
C SER A 53 11.73 0.65 9.33
N ARG A 54 11.15 -0.54 9.18
CA ARG A 54 9.95 -0.75 8.34
C ARG A 54 8.75 0.05 8.85
N ARG A 55 8.64 0.18 10.17
CA ARG A 55 7.61 0.98 10.84
C ARG A 55 7.76 2.47 10.55
N GLU A 56 8.99 2.98 10.68
CA GLU A 56 9.30 4.38 10.41
C GLU A 56 9.07 4.74 8.93
N GLU A 57 9.41 3.84 8.01
CA GLU A 57 9.14 3.99 6.59
C GLU A 57 7.64 4.04 6.28
N LEU A 58 6.85 3.16 6.91
CA LEU A 58 5.39 3.19 6.83
C LEU A 58 4.83 4.54 7.33
N ARG A 59 5.29 5.03 8.49
CA ARG A 59 4.84 6.35 9.00
C ARG A 59 5.16 7.48 8.02
N LYS A 60 6.40 7.55 7.53
CA LYS A 60 6.80 8.58 6.56
C LYS A 60 5.95 8.54 5.29
N SER A 61 5.69 7.33 4.79
CA SER A 61 4.81 7.13 3.64
C SER A 61 3.40 7.66 3.94
N LEU A 62 2.77 7.24 5.03
CA LEU A 62 1.41 7.65 5.37
C LEU A 62 1.25 9.16 5.60
N VAL A 63 2.25 9.81 6.21
CA VAL A 63 2.25 11.28 6.35
C VAL A 63 2.23 11.98 4.97
N ALA A 64 3.01 11.48 4.01
CA ALA A 64 2.99 12.02 2.65
C ALA A 64 1.61 11.80 1.97
N LYS A 65 1.01 10.63 2.18
CA LYS A 65 -0.32 10.31 1.62
C LYS A 65 -1.44 11.16 2.20
N LEU A 66 -1.40 11.42 3.51
CA LEU A 66 -2.32 12.34 4.18
C LEU A 66 -2.26 13.74 3.56
N ALA A 67 -1.06 14.25 3.31
CA ALA A 67 -0.88 15.56 2.68
C ALA A 67 -1.48 15.59 1.26
N LEU A 68 -1.27 14.55 0.46
CA LEU A 68 -1.86 14.44 -0.89
C LEU A 68 -3.40 14.41 -0.85
N ARG A 69 -3.98 13.64 0.08
CA ARG A 69 -5.44 13.55 0.27
C ARG A 69 -6.07 14.86 0.70
N GLN A 70 -5.40 15.67 1.53
CA GLN A 70 -5.92 16.97 1.97
C GLN A 70 -5.85 18.03 0.86
N ASN A 71 -4.81 17.97 0.02
CA ASN A 71 -4.56 18.93 -1.04
C ASN A 71 -5.48 18.76 -2.27
N SER A 72 -6.27 17.69 -2.38
CA SER A 72 -7.27 17.53 -3.46
C SER A 72 -8.38 18.59 -3.41
N SER A 73 -8.59 19.21 -2.24
CA SER A 73 -9.58 20.28 -2.03
C SER A 73 -9.01 21.70 -2.15
N ALA A 74 -7.68 21.86 -2.20
CA ALA A 74 -6.99 23.15 -2.25
C ALA A 74 -6.39 23.40 -3.64
N LEU A 75 -7.27 23.49 -4.64
CA LEU A 75 -6.92 23.99 -5.97
C LEU A 75 -6.59 25.48 -5.88
N GLN A 76 -5.34 25.87 -5.60
CA GLN A 76 -4.74 27.08 -6.23
C GLN A 76 -3.27 27.36 -5.95
N THR A 77 -2.55 26.63 -5.10
CA THR A 77 -1.11 26.90 -4.88
C THR A 77 -0.31 25.62 -4.71
N LEU A 78 0.03 24.97 -5.83
CA LEU A 78 0.96 23.86 -5.87
C LEU A 78 2.31 24.35 -6.38
N ASP A 79 3.27 24.62 -5.47
CA ASP A 79 4.67 24.77 -5.90
C ASP A 79 5.79 24.36 -4.92
N SER A 80 5.57 23.58 -3.84
CA SER A 80 6.72 23.44 -2.90
C SER A 80 6.91 22.19 -2.03
N SER A 81 6.22 21.06 -2.19
CA SER A 81 6.39 19.96 -1.20
C SER A 81 7.11 18.67 -1.62
N ILE A 82 7.44 18.43 -2.90
CA ILE A 82 7.97 17.11 -3.30
C ILE A 82 9.44 17.18 -3.74
N LYS A 83 10.31 17.62 -2.82
CA LYS A 83 11.76 17.37 -2.93
C LYS A 83 12.08 15.99 -2.35
N ARG A 84 12.22 14.99 -3.23
CA ARG A 84 13.33 14.01 -3.19
C ARG A 84 13.30 13.03 -4.38
N ASN A 85 14.15 13.36 -5.36
CA ASN A 85 14.70 12.61 -6.51
C ASN A 85 14.37 13.29 -7.85
N THR A 86 15.05 14.42 -8.10
CA THR A 86 14.37 15.58 -8.66
C THR A 86 14.66 15.88 -10.13
N ALA A 87 15.86 15.71 -10.70
CA ALA A 87 16.10 16.29 -12.04
C ALA A 87 15.23 15.70 -13.18
N GLN A 88 15.18 14.37 -13.34
CA GLN A 88 14.46 13.74 -14.46
C GLN A 88 12.95 13.61 -14.20
N ARG A 89 12.55 13.52 -12.92
CA ARG A 89 11.14 13.46 -12.49
C ARG A 89 10.48 14.83 -12.53
N GLU A 90 11.17 15.89 -12.13
CA GLU A 90 10.66 17.27 -12.23
C GLU A 90 10.44 17.66 -13.69
N SER A 91 11.36 17.32 -14.60
CA SER A 91 11.19 17.57 -16.04
C SER A 91 9.90 16.93 -16.60
N LEU A 92 9.68 15.64 -16.34
CA LEU A 92 8.47 14.95 -16.79
C LEU A 92 7.19 15.51 -16.16
N MET A 93 7.25 15.89 -14.89
CA MET A 93 6.11 16.50 -14.20
C MET A 93 5.80 17.91 -14.74
N ASP A 94 6.82 18.70 -15.06
CA ASP A 94 6.65 20.03 -15.65
C ASP A 94 6.15 19.95 -17.10
N GLU A 95 6.62 18.98 -17.88
CA GLU A 95 6.06 18.69 -19.20
C GLU A 95 4.57 18.32 -19.10
N LEU A 96 4.19 17.45 -18.16
CA LEU A 96 2.81 17.03 -17.97
C LEU A 96 1.87 18.19 -17.56
N LYS A 97 2.36 19.17 -16.82
CA LYS A 97 1.60 20.41 -16.51
C LYS A 97 1.30 21.21 -17.78
N ASN A 98 2.22 21.22 -18.74
CA ASN A 98 2.10 22.03 -19.95
C ASN A 98 1.34 21.33 -21.10
N VAL A 99 1.11 20.01 -21.03
CA VAL A 99 0.38 19.25 -22.07
C VAL A 99 -1.11 19.12 -21.74
N ASN A 100 -1.99 19.39 -22.71
CA ASN A 100 -3.43 19.13 -22.59
C ASN A 100 -3.78 17.72 -23.09
N LEU A 101 -4.09 16.83 -22.16
CA LEU A 101 -4.44 15.43 -22.41
C LEU A 101 -5.95 15.17 -22.44
N SER A 102 -6.80 16.20 -22.42
CA SER A 102 -8.26 16.01 -22.34
C SER A 102 -8.80 15.06 -23.42
N LYS A 103 -8.22 15.11 -24.63
CA LYS A 103 -8.61 14.26 -25.77
C LYS A 103 -7.87 12.91 -25.85
N PHE A 104 -6.84 12.72 -25.03
CA PHE A 104 -5.95 11.56 -25.07
C PHE A 104 -5.87 10.84 -23.71
N LEU A 105 -6.77 11.18 -22.79
CA LEU A 105 -6.71 10.71 -21.40
C LEU A 105 -6.88 9.20 -21.33
N SER A 106 -7.83 8.66 -22.09
CA SER A 106 -8.12 7.23 -22.17
C SER A 106 -6.94 6.44 -22.75
N GLU A 107 -6.31 6.96 -23.79
CA GLU A 107 -5.14 6.35 -24.44
C GLU A 107 -3.93 6.38 -23.52
N ALA A 108 -3.69 7.49 -22.83
CA ALA A 108 -2.61 7.61 -21.85
C ALA A 108 -2.81 6.63 -20.69
N VAL A 109 -4.03 6.53 -20.16
CA VAL A 109 -4.38 5.56 -19.11
C VAL A 109 -4.18 4.13 -19.60
N ALA A 110 -4.65 3.79 -20.81
CA ALA A 110 -4.49 2.47 -21.39
C ALA A 110 -3.01 2.10 -21.55
N ALA A 111 -2.21 3.00 -22.12
CA ALA A 111 -0.78 2.80 -22.32
C ALA A 111 -0.03 2.54 -21.00
N ILE A 112 -0.38 3.26 -19.94
CA ILE A 112 0.25 3.07 -18.62
C ILE A 112 -0.23 1.76 -17.97
N CYS A 113 -1.51 1.40 -18.12
CA CYS A 113 -2.05 0.14 -17.60
C CYS A 113 -1.47 -1.10 -18.32
N ASP A 114 -1.18 -0.99 -19.62
CA ASP A 114 -0.61 -2.07 -20.41
C ASP A 114 0.90 -2.23 -20.24
N ALA A 115 1.57 -1.17 -19.75
CA ALA A 115 2.99 -1.16 -19.50
C ALA A 115 3.42 -2.22 -18.47
N LYS A 116 4.60 -2.81 -18.70
CA LYS A 116 5.22 -3.74 -17.75
C LYS A 116 5.88 -2.98 -16.60
N LEU A 117 5.08 -2.64 -15.58
CA LEU A 117 5.56 -1.89 -14.41
C LEU A 117 6.39 -2.75 -13.45
N LYS A 118 7.59 -2.28 -13.13
CA LYS A 118 8.39 -2.82 -12.01
C LYS A 118 7.93 -2.21 -10.69
N SER A 119 8.30 -2.86 -9.58
CA SER A 119 8.00 -2.33 -8.24
C SER A 119 8.61 -0.95 -7.97
N SER A 120 9.73 -0.62 -8.63
CA SER A 120 10.38 0.70 -8.59
C SER A 120 9.55 1.80 -9.25
N ASP A 121 8.69 1.42 -10.20
CA ASP A 121 8.01 2.38 -11.07
C ASP A 121 6.68 2.83 -10.45
N ILE A 122 6.12 2.03 -9.54
CA ILE A 122 4.81 2.25 -8.91
C ILE A 122 4.69 3.65 -8.32
N GLN A 123 5.67 4.11 -7.54
CA GLN A 123 5.60 5.43 -6.90
C GLN A 123 5.60 6.58 -7.92
N VAL A 124 6.30 6.42 -9.04
CA VAL A 124 6.32 7.42 -10.12
C VAL A 124 4.97 7.45 -10.83
N VAL A 125 4.40 6.28 -11.12
CA VAL A 125 3.08 6.16 -11.74
C VAL A 125 1.99 6.75 -10.84
N VAL A 126 2.05 6.50 -9.52
CA VAL A 126 1.11 7.07 -8.55
C VAL A 126 1.16 8.61 -8.54
N GLN A 127 2.35 9.20 -8.62
CA GLN A 127 2.50 10.66 -8.72
C GLN A 127 1.90 11.22 -10.01
N VAL A 128 2.19 10.59 -11.15
CA VAL A 128 1.62 10.96 -12.46
C VAL A 128 0.10 10.89 -12.42
N PHE A 129 -0.45 9.78 -11.90
CA PHE A 129 -1.89 9.59 -11.77
C PHE A 129 -2.54 10.55 -10.78
N SER A 130 -1.85 10.91 -9.69
CA SER A 130 -2.35 11.93 -8.75
C SER A 130 -2.46 13.30 -9.42
N LEU A 131 -1.47 13.69 -10.24
CA LEU A 131 -1.52 14.95 -11.01
C LEU A 131 -2.63 14.93 -12.07
N LEU A 132 -2.77 13.81 -12.79
CA LEU A 132 -3.85 13.66 -13.78
C LEU A 132 -5.23 13.71 -13.11
N HIS A 133 -5.37 13.10 -11.94
CA HIS A 133 -6.61 13.13 -11.16
C HIS A 133 -6.97 14.55 -10.71
N GLN A 134 -5.98 15.35 -10.28
CA GLN A 134 -6.20 16.75 -9.89
C GLN A 134 -6.63 17.63 -11.09
N ARG A 135 -6.24 17.25 -12.31
CA ARG A 135 -6.50 18.05 -13.52
C ARG A 135 -7.77 17.63 -14.26
N TYR A 136 -8.11 16.35 -14.25
CA TYR A 136 -9.20 15.79 -15.05
C TYR A 136 -10.18 15.02 -14.16
N LYS A 137 -11.40 15.56 -14.01
CA LYS A 137 -12.45 14.98 -13.17
C LYS A 137 -12.81 13.53 -13.56
N ASP A 138 -12.80 13.23 -14.86
CA ASP A 138 -13.17 11.91 -15.41
C ASP A 138 -12.00 10.91 -15.43
N PHE A 139 -10.85 11.28 -14.85
CA PHE A 139 -9.67 10.43 -14.82
C PHE A 139 -9.87 9.17 -13.98
N SER A 140 -10.39 9.29 -12.75
CA SER A 140 -10.49 8.16 -11.83
C SER A 140 -11.39 7.03 -12.37
N PRO A 141 -12.60 7.30 -12.92
CA PRO A 141 -13.42 6.27 -13.57
C PRO A 141 -12.70 5.56 -14.73
N THR A 142 -12.03 6.33 -15.58
CA THR A 142 -11.27 5.81 -16.74
C THR A 142 -10.10 4.91 -16.29
N LEU A 143 -9.39 5.33 -15.25
CA LEU A 143 -8.29 4.58 -14.64
C LEU A 143 -8.77 3.26 -14.03
N VAL A 144 -9.85 3.29 -13.25
CA VAL A 144 -10.42 2.09 -12.62
C VAL A 144 -10.83 1.09 -13.71
N GLN A 145 -11.49 1.55 -14.77
CA GLN A 145 -11.86 0.69 -15.90
C GLN A 145 -10.63 0.03 -16.55
N GLY A 146 -9.55 0.78 -16.77
CA GLY A 146 -8.30 0.27 -17.33
C GLY A 146 -7.63 -0.79 -16.44
N LEU A 147 -7.49 -0.50 -15.14
CA LEU A 147 -6.85 -1.42 -14.19
C LEU A 147 -7.68 -2.68 -13.95
N MET A 148 -9.01 -2.60 -13.93
CA MET A 148 -9.90 -3.75 -13.74
C MET A 148 -9.77 -4.79 -14.86
N LYS A 149 -9.47 -4.38 -16.10
CA LYS A 149 -9.20 -5.31 -17.22
C LYS A 149 -8.00 -6.22 -16.97
N THR A 150 -7.05 -5.81 -16.11
CA THR A 150 -5.92 -6.68 -15.71
C THR A 150 -6.37 -7.90 -14.90
N PHE A 151 -7.46 -7.76 -14.15
CA PHE A 151 -8.03 -8.83 -13.33
C PHE A 151 -9.10 -9.60 -14.08
N PHE A 152 -9.86 -8.91 -14.92
CA PHE A 152 -11.01 -9.42 -15.65
C PHE A 152 -10.88 -9.11 -17.16
N PRO A 153 -9.97 -9.79 -17.90
CA PRO A 153 -9.66 -9.47 -19.30
C PRO A 153 -10.79 -9.77 -20.31
N GLY A 154 -11.93 -10.31 -19.88
CA GLY A 154 -13.00 -10.74 -20.78
C GLY A 154 -12.63 -12.01 -21.56
N LYS A 155 -13.59 -12.56 -22.32
CA LYS A 155 -13.35 -13.69 -23.23
C LYS A 155 -12.85 -13.16 -24.57
N SER A 156 -11.56 -12.86 -24.72
CA SER A 156 -10.96 -12.66 -26.05
C SER A 156 -10.37 -13.98 -26.56
N LEU A 157 -10.66 -14.32 -27.81
CA LEU A 157 -10.29 -15.59 -28.45
C LEU A 157 -8.79 -15.72 -28.78
N GLU A 158 -8.03 -14.62 -28.64
CA GLU A 158 -6.61 -14.51 -29.01
C GLU A 158 -5.63 -14.83 -27.85
N ASP A 159 -6.15 -15.16 -26.67
CA ASP A 159 -5.37 -15.13 -25.42
C ASP A 159 -4.74 -16.48 -25.02
N VAL A 160 -4.61 -17.39 -25.99
CA VAL A 160 -4.12 -18.78 -25.81
C VAL A 160 -2.61 -18.83 -25.53
N ASP A 161 -1.85 -17.79 -25.91
CA ASP A 161 -0.37 -17.78 -25.81
C ASP A 161 0.23 -16.65 -24.96
N THR A 162 -0.55 -15.92 -24.16
CA THR A 162 0.04 -14.97 -23.21
C THR A 162 0.67 -15.71 -22.04
N ASP A 163 2.00 -15.60 -21.91
CA ASP A 163 2.80 -16.16 -20.82
C ASP A 163 2.12 -15.91 -19.46
N ARG A 164 1.71 -17.01 -18.82
CA ARG A 164 1.03 -17.04 -17.52
C ARG A 164 1.80 -16.23 -16.46
N ASN A 165 3.13 -16.23 -16.54
CA ASN A 165 3.98 -15.44 -15.66
C ASN A 165 3.82 -13.93 -15.90
N LEU A 166 3.65 -13.51 -17.15
CA LEU A 166 3.35 -12.10 -17.46
C LEU A 166 1.99 -11.70 -16.91
N LYS A 167 0.94 -12.55 -17.03
CA LYS A 167 -0.37 -12.30 -16.43
C LYS A 167 -0.26 -12.16 -14.90
N ALA A 168 0.47 -13.06 -14.25
CA ALA A 168 0.72 -13.01 -12.81
C ALA A 168 1.48 -11.74 -12.38
N LEU A 169 2.49 -11.33 -13.15
CA LEU A 169 3.27 -10.12 -12.87
C LEU A 169 2.42 -8.85 -13.05
N LYS A 170 1.60 -8.79 -14.09
CA LYS A 170 0.63 -7.69 -14.30
C LYS A 170 -0.38 -7.61 -13.17
N LYS A 171 -1.00 -8.72 -12.76
CA LYS A 171 -1.90 -8.76 -11.59
C LYS A 171 -1.21 -8.28 -10.31
N ARG A 172 0.06 -8.65 -10.10
CA ARG A 172 0.84 -8.22 -8.92
C ARG A 172 1.10 -6.71 -8.90
N SER A 173 1.63 -6.16 -9.99
CA SER A 173 1.88 -4.72 -10.10
C SER A 173 0.58 -3.92 -10.09
N GLY A 174 -0.47 -4.41 -10.76
CA GLY A 174 -1.80 -3.80 -10.80
C GLY A 174 -2.47 -3.74 -9.42
N LEU A 175 -2.40 -4.81 -8.62
CA LEU A 175 -3.02 -4.83 -7.30
C LEU A 175 -2.30 -3.89 -6.34
N LYS A 176 -0.96 -3.84 -6.44
CA LYS A 176 -0.14 -2.90 -5.68
C LYS A 176 -0.46 -1.45 -6.07
N LEU A 177 -0.56 -1.17 -7.37
CA LEU A 177 -0.89 0.16 -7.88
C LEU A 177 -2.28 0.61 -7.42
N LEU A 178 -3.29 -0.26 -7.52
CA LEU A 178 -4.65 0.02 -7.01
C LEU A 178 -4.63 0.39 -5.52
N LEU A 179 -3.91 -0.36 -4.68
CA LEU A 179 -3.79 -0.07 -3.26
C LEU A 179 -3.10 1.28 -3.00
N GLU A 180 -2.00 1.58 -3.71
CA GLU A 180 -1.30 2.84 -3.54
C GLU A 180 -2.18 4.04 -3.95
N LEU A 181 -2.87 3.95 -5.09
CA LEU A 181 -3.82 4.96 -5.55
C LEU A 181 -5.00 5.12 -4.60
N PHE A 182 -5.47 4.01 -4.01
CA PHE A 182 -6.49 4.06 -2.97
C PHE A 182 -5.97 4.78 -1.74
N PHE A 183 -4.76 4.47 -1.26
CA PHE A 183 -4.19 5.17 -0.11
C PHE A 183 -3.93 6.66 -0.36
N ASP A 184 -3.65 7.05 -1.60
CA ASP A 184 -3.45 8.46 -1.99
C ASP A 184 -4.78 9.20 -2.26
N GLY A 185 -5.91 8.49 -2.29
CA GLY A 185 -7.24 9.06 -2.50
C GLY A 185 -7.61 9.31 -3.97
N VAL A 186 -6.81 8.82 -4.92
CA VAL A 186 -7.16 8.84 -6.35
C VAL A 186 -8.33 7.90 -6.64
N ILE A 187 -8.41 6.79 -5.88
CA ILE A 187 -9.50 5.83 -5.91
C ILE A 187 -10.10 5.78 -4.50
N GLU A 188 -11.42 5.84 -4.39
CA GLU A 188 -12.12 5.81 -3.09
C GLU A 188 -13.09 4.62 -2.96
N ASP A 189 -13.40 3.94 -4.07
CA ASP A 189 -14.31 2.80 -4.04
C ASP A 189 -13.62 1.52 -3.54
N THR A 190 -13.97 1.12 -2.31
CA THR A 190 -13.50 -0.14 -1.71
C THR A 190 -14.08 -1.38 -2.43
N GLY A 191 -15.21 -1.23 -3.14
CA GLY A 191 -15.88 -2.30 -3.89
C GLY A 191 -15.01 -2.94 -4.96
N ILE A 192 -14.07 -2.19 -5.52
CA ILE A 192 -13.05 -2.68 -6.46
C ILE A 192 -12.25 -3.84 -5.84
N PHE A 193 -11.74 -3.64 -4.62
CA PHE A 193 -10.97 -4.67 -3.92
C PHE A 193 -11.84 -5.84 -3.50
N ILE A 194 -13.09 -5.61 -3.10
CA ILE A 194 -14.02 -6.71 -2.78
C ILE A 194 -14.20 -7.63 -3.98
N THR A 195 -14.38 -7.05 -5.16
CA THR A 195 -14.54 -7.80 -6.42
C THR A 195 -13.29 -8.61 -6.75
N ILE A 196 -12.12 -7.98 -6.72
CA ILE A 196 -10.83 -8.66 -7.00
C ILE A 196 -10.56 -9.78 -5.98
N ILE A 197 -10.74 -9.52 -4.69
CA ILE A 197 -10.44 -10.51 -3.65
C ILE A 197 -11.40 -11.69 -3.71
N LYS A 198 -12.68 -11.48 -4.01
CA LYS A 198 -13.63 -12.58 -4.22
C LYS A 198 -13.24 -13.48 -5.39
N ASP A 199 -12.80 -12.89 -6.50
CA ASP A 199 -12.30 -13.63 -7.67
C ASP A 199 -11.04 -14.43 -7.31
N LEU A 200 -10.00 -13.77 -6.79
CA LEU A 200 -8.75 -14.43 -6.41
C LEU A 200 -8.96 -15.55 -5.38
N ALA A 201 -9.89 -15.35 -4.44
CA ALA A 201 -10.26 -16.32 -3.41
C ALA A 201 -11.36 -17.31 -3.84
N SER A 202 -11.70 -17.37 -5.14
CA SER A 202 -12.63 -18.37 -5.66
C SER A 202 -12.06 -19.78 -5.47
N LEU A 203 -12.88 -20.68 -4.92
CA LEU A 203 -12.51 -22.08 -4.70
C LEU A 203 -12.31 -22.84 -6.02
N GLU A 204 -12.87 -22.34 -7.14
CA GLU A 204 -12.68 -22.93 -8.46
C GLU A 204 -11.20 -22.90 -8.88
N HIS A 205 -10.46 -21.87 -8.47
CA HIS A 205 -9.04 -21.72 -8.77
C HIS A 205 -8.15 -22.71 -8.01
N LEU A 206 -8.64 -23.35 -6.95
CA LEU A 206 -7.88 -24.35 -6.20
C LEU A 206 -7.69 -25.67 -6.98
N LYS A 207 -8.46 -25.90 -8.04
CA LYS A 207 -8.33 -27.07 -8.92
C LYS A 207 -7.03 -27.03 -9.76
N ASP A 208 -6.45 -25.85 -9.95
CA ASP A 208 -5.25 -25.64 -10.75
C ASP A 208 -4.13 -25.08 -9.85
N ARG A 209 -3.14 -25.93 -9.57
CA ARG A 209 -2.07 -25.68 -8.59
C ARG A 209 -1.32 -24.38 -8.83
N ASP A 210 -1.02 -24.07 -10.08
CA ASP A 210 -0.23 -22.89 -10.43
C ASP A 210 -1.06 -21.60 -10.30
N THR A 211 -2.37 -21.66 -10.59
CA THR A 211 -3.30 -20.53 -10.39
C THR A 211 -3.51 -20.33 -8.90
N ALA A 212 -3.71 -21.41 -8.15
CA ALA A 212 -3.82 -21.38 -6.70
C ALA A 212 -2.58 -20.75 -6.05
N HIS A 213 -1.36 -21.17 -6.46
CA HIS A 213 -0.12 -20.59 -5.95
C HIS A 213 0.00 -19.09 -6.28
N THR A 214 -0.35 -18.69 -7.50
CA THR A 214 -0.35 -17.29 -7.92
C THR A 214 -1.34 -16.45 -7.11
N ASN A 215 -2.58 -16.93 -6.96
CA ASN A 215 -3.63 -16.24 -6.23
C ASN A 215 -3.29 -16.15 -4.73
N LEU A 216 -2.77 -17.22 -4.13
CA LEU A 216 -2.29 -17.22 -2.76
C LEU A 216 -1.20 -16.16 -2.53
N SER A 217 -0.24 -16.06 -3.47
CA SER A 217 0.80 -15.03 -3.42
C SER A 217 0.22 -13.61 -3.46
N LEU A 218 -0.77 -13.37 -4.32
CA LEU A 218 -1.47 -12.08 -4.44
C LEU A 218 -2.29 -11.76 -3.17
N LEU A 219 -3.08 -12.72 -2.69
CA LEU A 219 -3.88 -12.60 -1.47
C LEU A 219 -3.00 -12.32 -0.24
N ALA A 220 -1.87 -13.04 -0.09
CA ALA A 220 -0.92 -12.81 0.99
C ALA A 220 -0.27 -11.42 0.90
N SER A 221 0.08 -10.97 -0.30
CA SER A 221 0.61 -9.62 -0.52
C SER A 221 -0.43 -8.55 -0.16
N PHE A 222 -1.68 -8.74 -0.58
CA PHE A 222 -2.78 -7.85 -0.24
C PHE A 222 -3.00 -7.79 1.27
N ALA A 223 -3.15 -8.94 1.94
CA ALA A 223 -3.36 -9.00 3.39
C ALA A 223 -2.25 -8.32 4.18
N ARG A 224 -1.00 -8.36 3.68
CA ARG A 224 0.14 -7.68 4.32
C ARG A 224 0.05 -6.16 4.25
N GLN A 225 -0.33 -5.62 3.08
CA GLN A 225 -0.39 -4.18 2.83
C GLN A 225 -1.70 -3.55 3.31
N ALA A 226 -2.80 -4.26 3.08
CA ALA A 226 -4.17 -3.84 3.36
C ALA A 226 -4.74 -4.51 4.62
N ARG A 227 -3.91 -4.77 5.63
CA ARG A 227 -4.31 -5.52 6.83
C ARG A 227 -5.54 -4.93 7.56
N TYR A 228 -5.73 -3.62 7.47
CA TYR A 228 -6.91 -2.96 8.02
C TYR A 228 -8.23 -3.39 7.36
N PHE A 229 -8.18 -3.77 6.07
CA PHE A 229 -9.33 -4.24 5.30
C PHE A 229 -9.85 -5.58 5.82
N ILE A 230 -8.96 -6.43 6.33
CA ILE A 230 -9.30 -7.73 6.94
C ILE A 230 -9.54 -7.63 8.46
N GLY A 231 -9.59 -6.41 9.01
CA GLY A 231 -9.87 -6.18 10.42
C GLY A 231 -8.68 -6.38 11.36
N LEU A 232 -7.44 -6.39 10.83
CA LEU A 232 -6.24 -6.43 11.65
C LEU A 232 -5.73 -5.01 11.93
N SER A 233 -5.53 -4.66 13.21
CA SER A 233 -5.01 -3.34 13.61
C SER A 233 -3.50 -3.22 13.45
N HIS A 234 -3.03 -1.99 13.31
CA HIS A 234 -1.62 -1.60 13.46
C HIS A 234 -1.36 -1.17 14.90
N ALA A 235 -1.51 -2.10 15.84
CA ALA A 235 -1.45 -1.80 17.26
C ALA A 235 -0.16 -1.06 17.67
N GLY A 236 -0.33 0.02 18.44
CA GLY A 236 0.77 0.81 19.01
C GLY A 236 1.15 2.05 18.19
N GLU A 237 0.37 2.44 17.17
CA GLU A 237 0.65 3.59 16.32
C GLU A 237 -0.60 4.39 15.96
N GLU A 238 -0.98 5.33 16.82
CA GLU A 238 -2.19 6.17 16.66
C GLU A 238 -2.32 6.79 15.27
N LEU A 239 -1.26 7.45 14.75
CA LEU A 239 -1.28 8.06 13.41
C LEU A 239 -1.58 7.05 12.28
N VAL A 240 -1.10 5.82 12.41
CA VAL A 240 -1.35 4.76 11.43
C VAL A 240 -2.80 4.32 11.54
N GLU A 241 -3.28 4.08 12.76
CA GLU A 241 -4.67 3.71 13.00
C GLU A 241 -5.65 4.78 12.50
N ASP A 242 -5.37 6.06 12.74
CA ASP A 242 -6.22 7.17 12.33
C ASP A 242 -6.26 7.35 10.81
N PHE A 243 -5.12 7.19 10.13
CA PHE A 243 -5.08 7.14 8.66
C PHE A 243 -6.04 6.07 8.13
N PHE A 244 -5.91 4.84 8.62
CA PHE A 244 -6.71 3.73 8.15
C PHE A 244 -8.20 3.85 8.53
N LYS A 245 -8.52 4.42 9.70
CA LYS A 245 -9.90 4.79 10.07
C LYS A 245 -10.51 5.79 9.09
N GLY A 246 -9.71 6.76 8.63
CA GLY A 246 -10.12 7.75 7.62
C GLY A 246 -10.39 7.20 6.22
N LEU A 247 -10.06 5.94 5.91
CA LEU A 247 -10.34 5.32 4.62
C LEU A 247 -11.81 4.89 4.43
N ASN A 248 -12.67 5.11 5.44
CA ASN A 248 -14.12 4.83 5.40
C ASN A 248 -14.52 3.39 5.02
N ILE A 249 -13.64 2.42 5.28
CA ILE A 249 -13.94 1.00 5.05
C ILE A 249 -14.94 0.51 6.11
N THR A 250 -16.14 0.14 5.67
CA THR A 250 -17.25 -0.22 6.57
C THR A 250 -17.02 -1.56 7.28
N SER A 251 -17.69 -1.77 8.41
CA SER A 251 -17.61 -3.06 9.11
C SER A 251 -18.07 -4.22 8.24
N ASP A 252 -19.06 -4.01 7.37
CA ASP A 252 -19.58 -5.09 6.51
C ASP A 252 -18.61 -5.41 5.38
N GLN A 253 -17.95 -4.42 4.80
CA GLN A 253 -16.87 -4.65 3.84
C GLN A 253 -15.72 -5.44 4.48
N LYS A 254 -15.32 -5.09 5.71
CA LYS A 254 -14.30 -5.85 6.47
C LYS A 254 -14.71 -7.31 6.70
N LYS A 255 -15.98 -7.57 7.02
CA LYS A 255 -16.52 -8.94 7.15
C LYS A 255 -16.42 -9.71 5.84
N VAL A 256 -16.70 -9.05 4.70
CA VAL A 256 -16.59 -9.68 3.37
C VAL A 256 -15.15 -10.09 3.08
N PHE A 257 -14.16 -9.21 3.29
CA PHE A 257 -12.75 -9.57 3.14
C PHE A 257 -12.38 -10.72 4.07
N LYS A 258 -12.70 -10.61 5.36
CA LYS A 258 -12.40 -11.63 6.35
C LYS A 258 -12.96 -13.00 5.93
N LYS A 259 -14.23 -13.05 5.51
CA LYS A 259 -14.88 -14.29 5.05
C LYS A 259 -14.16 -14.90 3.85
N ALA A 260 -13.85 -14.11 2.82
CA ALA A 260 -13.16 -14.60 1.63
C ALA A 260 -11.79 -15.24 1.97
N PHE A 261 -11.00 -14.57 2.82
CA PHE A 261 -9.70 -15.09 3.24
C PHE A 261 -9.80 -16.36 4.09
N HIS A 262 -10.73 -16.43 5.05
CA HIS A 262 -10.88 -17.61 5.91
C HIS A 262 -11.35 -18.82 5.10
N THR A 263 -12.40 -18.65 4.29
CA THR A 263 -12.92 -19.74 3.44
C THR A 263 -11.86 -20.28 2.48
N TYR A 264 -11.09 -19.40 1.82
CA TYR A 264 -10.01 -19.83 0.94
C TYR A 264 -8.88 -20.54 1.69
N HIS A 265 -8.48 -20.02 2.85
CA HIS A 265 -7.44 -20.61 3.69
C HIS A 265 -7.83 -22.03 4.14
N ASP A 266 -9.03 -22.21 4.67
CA ASP A 266 -9.45 -23.49 5.25
C ASP A 266 -9.46 -24.60 4.19
N VAL A 267 -10.02 -24.33 3.02
CA VAL A 267 -10.04 -25.29 1.89
C VAL A 267 -8.63 -25.53 1.34
N ALA A 268 -7.79 -24.49 1.22
CA ALA A 268 -6.42 -24.64 0.75
C ALA A 268 -5.57 -25.50 1.71
N VAL A 269 -5.78 -25.37 3.02
CA VAL A 269 -5.10 -26.19 4.04
C VAL A 269 -5.55 -27.64 3.97
N GLU A 270 -6.84 -27.91 3.76
CA GLU A 270 -7.35 -29.27 3.57
C GLU A 270 -6.72 -29.94 2.35
N LEU A 271 -6.66 -29.24 1.21
CA LEU A 271 -6.05 -29.73 -0.03
C LEU A 271 -4.54 -30.01 0.10
N LEU A 272 -3.83 -29.27 0.95
CA LEU A 272 -2.40 -29.51 1.21
C LEU A 272 -2.16 -30.68 2.17
N ARG A 273 -3.18 -31.10 2.91
CA ARG A 273 -3.11 -32.23 3.86
C ARG A 273 -3.53 -33.56 3.24
N SER A 274 -4.31 -33.55 2.16
CA SER A 274 -4.72 -34.71 1.36
C SER A 274 -3.64 -35.16 0.40
#